data_AF-A0A3B1DMT7-F1
#
_entry.id   AF-A0A3B1DMT7-F1
#
_cell.length_a   1.000
_cell.length_b   1.000
_cell.length_c   1.000
_cell.angle_alpha   90.00
_cell.angle_beta   90.00
_cell.angle_gamma   90.00
#
_symmetry.space_group_name_H-M   'P 1'
#
loop_
_entity.id
_entity.type
_entity.pdbx_description
1 polymer ?
#
loop_
_entity_poly.entity_id
_entity_poly.type
_entity_poly.pdbx_seq_one_letter_code
_entity_poly.pdbx_strand_id
1 'polypeptide(L)'
;KLDLNYSGQYDLLLDDEIKIEVKASRAVDFGSSEALPVKAISSQSEKPFDMNFQQIKPDCCDLFVWIAVWRDVIRYWVLSSQEVAQNRYFSKGQHRGNVGEGQLHLTRKNIHEFDQHEAKSNQLLKSIKEAYDRQHQ
;
A
#
# COMPACT_ATOMS: atom_id res chain seq x y z
N LYS A 1 22.05 -4.03 14.72
CA LYS A 1 20.70 -3.62 14.25
C LYS A 1 20.55 -2.14 14.55
N LEU A 2 20.00 -1.35 13.62
CA LEU A 2 19.75 0.09 13.83
C LEU A 2 18.63 0.31 14.85
N ASP A 3 17.58 -0.51 14.79
CA ASP A 3 16.53 -0.60 15.82
C ASP A 3 16.69 -1.89 16.64
N LEU A 4 16.99 -1.75 17.93
CA LEU A 4 17.16 -2.88 18.86
C LEU A 4 15.84 -3.60 19.15
N ASN A 5 14.71 -2.93 18.98
CA ASN A 5 13.37 -3.47 19.21
C ASN A 5 12.75 -4.07 17.94
N TYR A 6 13.49 -4.09 16.82
CA TYR A 6 13.02 -4.68 15.57
C TYR A 6 12.83 -6.20 15.65
N SER A 7 11.58 -6.61 15.42
CA SER A 7 11.08 -7.98 15.40
C SER A 7 10.28 -8.33 14.13
N GLY A 8 10.38 -7.51 13.08
CA GLY A 8 9.70 -7.75 11.79
C GLY A 8 8.44 -6.90 11.58
N GLN A 9 8.33 -5.76 12.28
CA GLN A 9 7.14 -4.91 12.25
C GLN A 9 7.10 -3.90 11.08
N TYR A 10 8.21 -3.75 10.33
CA TYR A 10 8.32 -2.92 9.13
C TYR A 10 9.38 -3.51 8.18
N ASP A 11 9.44 -3.02 6.94
CA ASP A 11 10.37 -3.50 5.91
C ASP A 11 11.64 -2.65 5.80
N LEU A 12 11.51 -1.32 5.93
CA LEU A 12 12.62 -0.37 5.81
C LEU A 12 12.66 0.61 6.98
N LEU A 13 13.87 1.04 7.34
CA LEU A 13 14.14 2.15 8.26
C LEU A 13 14.95 3.20 7.50
N LEU A 14 14.41 4.42 7.39
CA LEU A 14 15.06 5.55 6.73
C LEU A 14 15.48 6.60 7.77
N ASP A 15 16.69 7.15 7.61
CA ASP A 15 17.25 8.21 8.46
C ASP A 15 17.22 7.86 9.97
N ASP A 16 17.35 6.56 10.30
CA ASP A 16 17.27 5.99 11.67
C ASP A 16 15.96 6.28 12.44
N GLU A 17 14.94 6.82 11.77
CA GLU A 17 13.71 7.31 12.40
C GLU A 17 12.44 6.78 11.72
N ILE A 18 12.39 6.85 10.38
CA ILE A 18 11.16 6.63 9.60
C ILE A 18 10.99 5.14 9.31
N LYS A 19 9.98 4.52 9.92
CA LYS A 19 9.61 3.10 9.74
C LYS A 19 8.64 2.95 8.59
N ILE A 20 8.96 2.09 7.64
CA ILE A 20 8.23 1.98 6.37
C ILE A 20 7.84 0.53 6.12
N GLU A 21 6.56 0.29 5.88
CA GLU A 21 6.06 -0.98 5.34
C GLU A 21 5.95 -0.89 3.81
N VAL A 22 6.40 -1.92 3.09
CA VAL A 22 6.33 -1.99 1.63
C VAL A 22 5.40 -3.14 1.22
N LYS A 23 4.37 -2.84 0.43
CA LYS A 23 3.48 -3.86 -0.13
C LYS A 23 3.45 -3.76 -1.64
N ALA A 24 3.39 -4.91 -2.30
CA ALA A 24 3.20 -4.99 -3.73
C ALA A 24 1.95 -5.79 -4.08
N SER A 25 1.18 -5.31 -5.06
CA SER A 25 0.02 -6.03 -5.60
C SER A 25 -0.08 -5.84 -7.10
N ARG A 26 -0.85 -6.70 -7.76
CA ARG A 26 -0.98 -6.74 -9.22
C ARG A 26 -2.41 -6.48 -9.62
N ALA A 27 -2.60 -5.61 -10.62
CA ALA A 27 -3.89 -5.46 -11.24
C ALA A 27 -4.17 -6.68 -12.14
N VAL A 28 -5.24 -7.40 -11.80
CA VAL A 28 -5.71 -8.57 -12.55
C VAL A 28 -7.20 -8.44 -12.82
N ASP A 29 -7.68 -9.09 -13.88
CA ASP A 29 -9.10 -9.22 -14.16
C ASP A 29 -9.77 -10.01 -13.04
N PHE A 30 -10.52 -9.30 -12.18
CA PHE A 30 -11.18 -9.90 -11.02
C PHE A 30 -12.25 -10.92 -11.44
N GLY A 31 -12.82 -10.79 -12.64
CA GLY A 31 -13.81 -11.72 -13.17
C GLY A 31 -13.22 -13.02 -13.74
N SER A 32 -11.90 -13.10 -13.91
CA SER A 32 -11.24 -14.28 -14.48
C SER A 32 -10.75 -15.26 -13.41
N SER A 33 -11.05 -16.55 -13.61
CA SER A 33 -10.54 -17.67 -12.83
C SER A 33 -9.22 -18.24 -13.37
N GLU A 34 -8.66 -17.64 -14.43
CA GLU A 34 -7.40 -18.07 -15.02
C GLU A 34 -6.19 -17.75 -14.11
N ALA A 35 -5.04 -18.33 -14.47
CA ALA A 35 -3.78 -18.08 -13.78
C ALA A 35 -3.40 -16.60 -13.82
N LEU A 36 -2.75 -16.11 -12.75
CA LEU A 36 -2.39 -14.70 -12.57
C LEU A 36 -1.70 -14.04 -13.78
N PRO A 37 -0.73 -14.69 -14.47
CA PRO A 37 -0.08 -14.07 -15.62
C PRO A 37 -1.04 -13.82 -16.79
N VAL A 38 -2.03 -14.70 -16.96
CA VAL A 38 -3.00 -14.64 -18.06
C VAL A 38 -3.99 -13.51 -17.83
N LYS A 39 -4.46 -13.37 -16.58
CA LYS A 39 -5.41 -12.33 -16.21
C LYS A 39 -4.79 -10.99 -15.83
N ALA A 40 -3.49 -10.78 -16.02
CA ALA A 40 -2.85 -9.49 -15.81
C ALA A 40 -3.39 -8.44 -16.80
N ILE A 41 -3.80 -7.28 -16.29
CA ILE A 41 -4.41 -6.22 -17.10
C ILE A 41 -3.45 -5.04 -17.31
N SER A 42 -3.64 -4.29 -18.40
CA SER A 42 -2.97 -3.01 -18.63
C SER A 42 -3.62 -1.90 -17.81
N SER A 43 -2.91 -0.81 -17.57
CA SER A 43 -3.40 0.37 -16.84
C SER A 43 -4.60 1.04 -17.49
N GLN A 44 -4.74 0.89 -18.81
CA GLN A 44 -5.86 1.39 -19.60
C GLN A 44 -7.04 0.40 -19.70
N SER A 45 -7.01 -0.71 -18.97
CA SER A 45 -8.08 -1.71 -19.02
C SER A 45 -9.34 -1.25 -18.29
N GLU A 46 -10.49 -1.44 -18.92
CA GLU A 46 -11.82 -1.21 -18.33
C GLU A 46 -12.30 -2.35 -17.42
N LYS A 47 -11.58 -3.48 -17.41
CA LYS A 47 -11.90 -4.64 -16.58
C LYS A 47 -11.83 -4.29 -15.08
N PRO A 48 -12.72 -4.87 -14.25
CA PRO A 48 -12.63 -4.70 -12.80
C PRO A 48 -11.37 -5.36 -12.26
N PHE A 49 -10.75 -4.71 -11.28
CA PHE A 49 -9.69 -5.28 -10.45
C PHE A 49 -9.98 -5.00 -8.98
N ASP A 50 -9.45 -5.84 -8.12
CA ASP A 50 -9.41 -5.64 -6.67
C ASP A 50 -7.99 -5.97 -6.20
N MET A 51 -7.21 -4.91 -5.95
CA MET A 51 -5.92 -5.04 -5.29
C MET A 51 -6.13 -4.89 -3.80
N ASN A 52 -6.10 -6.03 -3.12
CA ASN A 52 -6.25 -6.10 -1.69
C ASN A 52 -4.90 -6.07 -0.99
N PHE A 53 -4.72 -5.10 -0.10
CA PHE A 53 -3.55 -4.99 0.74
C PHE A 53 -3.76 -5.72 2.04
N GLN A 54 -3.11 -6.86 2.13
CA GLN A 54 -3.18 -7.72 3.28
C GLN A 54 -1.76 -8.19 3.60
N GLN A 55 -1.35 -8.24 4.85
CA GLN A 55 -2.00 -7.80 6.07
C GLN A 55 -1.29 -6.51 6.51
N ILE A 56 -2.03 -5.42 6.75
CA ILE A 56 -1.42 -4.11 7.11
C ILE A 56 -1.66 -3.78 8.59
N LYS A 57 -0.63 -3.18 9.22
CA LYS A 57 -0.60 -2.79 10.64
C LYS A 57 -0.16 -1.33 10.77
N PRO A 58 -1.10 -0.36 10.71
CA PRO A 58 -0.76 1.06 10.83
C PRO A 58 0.00 1.41 12.12
N ASP A 59 -0.19 0.66 13.19
CA ASP A 59 0.49 0.90 14.47
C ASP A 59 1.96 0.44 14.50
N CYS A 60 2.45 -0.22 13.44
CA CYS A 60 3.78 -0.83 13.40
C CYS A 60 4.82 -0.03 12.58
N CYS A 61 4.37 0.95 11.81
CA CYS A 61 5.20 1.77 10.92
C CYS A 61 4.63 3.20 10.86
N ASP A 62 5.40 4.13 10.32
CA ASP A 62 4.96 5.52 10.16
C ASP A 62 4.22 5.73 8.84
N LEU A 63 4.56 4.94 7.82
CA LEU A 63 3.98 5.02 6.49
C LEU A 63 4.10 3.71 5.69
N PHE A 64 3.31 3.65 4.63
CA PHE A 64 3.24 2.56 3.67
C PHE A 64 3.69 3.04 2.29
N VAL A 65 4.57 2.26 1.64
CA VAL A 65 4.84 2.37 0.21
C VAL A 65 4.12 1.24 -0.50
N TRP A 66 3.13 1.60 -1.29
CA TRP A 66 2.46 0.67 -2.19
C TRP A 66 3.11 0.67 -3.56
N ILE A 67 3.50 -0.51 -4.03
CA ILE A 67 3.87 -0.81 -5.40
C ILE A 67 2.70 -1.52 -6.10
N ALA A 68 2.01 -0.82 -7.00
CA ALA A 68 0.93 -1.40 -7.78
C ALA A 68 1.38 -1.67 -9.21
N VAL A 69 1.24 -2.93 -9.63
CA VAL A 69 1.81 -3.43 -10.89
C VAL A 69 0.71 -3.76 -11.88
N TRP A 70 0.70 -3.04 -12.99
CA TRP A 70 0.00 -3.41 -14.23
C TRP A 70 1.00 -4.04 -15.21
N ARG A 71 0.48 -4.63 -16.29
CA ARG A 71 1.32 -5.23 -17.33
C ARG A 71 2.25 -4.21 -18.03
N ASP A 72 1.86 -2.94 -18.04
CA ASP A 72 2.48 -1.84 -18.79
C ASP A 72 3.06 -0.72 -17.91
N VAL A 73 2.75 -0.69 -16.62
CA VAL A 73 3.22 0.36 -15.70
C VAL A 73 3.29 -0.13 -14.26
N ILE A 74 4.22 0.44 -13.50
CA ILE A 74 4.28 0.34 -12.04
C ILE A 74 3.95 1.72 -11.48
N ARG A 75 2.94 1.79 -10.62
CA ARG A 75 2.60 3.00 -9.86
C ARG A 75 3.00 2.84 -8.41
N TYR A 76 3.33 3.96 -7.78
CA TYR A 76 3.67 4.00 -6.37
C TYR A 76 2.70 4.90 -5.63
N TRP A 77 2.19 4.45 -4.49
CA TRP A 77 1.50 5.32 -3.56
C TRP A 77 2.22 5.35 -2.22
N VAL A 78 2.34 6.55 -1.64
CA VAL A 78 2.97 6.74 -0.33
C VAL A 78 1.95 7.35 0.61
N LEU A 79 1.50 6.55 1.59
CA LEU A 79 0.49 6.93 2.57
C LEU A 79 1.07 6.85 3.97
N SER A 80 0.82 7.85 4.81
CA SER A 80 1.05 7.77 6.26
C SER A 80 0.17 6.71 6.90
N SER A 81 0.59 6.20 8.05
CA SER A 81 -0.20 5.24 8.82
C SER A 81 -1.54 5.81 9.27
N GLN A 82 -1.62 7.10 9.60
CA GLN A 82 -2.88 7.78 9.89
C GLN A 82 -3.81 7.81 8.66
N GLU A 83 -3.29 8.18 7.48
CA GLU A 83 -4.07 8.18 6.23
C GLU A 83 -4.62 6.79 5.92
N VAL A 84 -3.83 5.73 6.15
CA VAL A 84 -4.30 4.34 6.01
C VAL A 84 -5.37 3.99 7.04
N ALA A 85 -5.14 4.30 8.33
CA ALA A 85 -6.06 3.95 9.41
C ALA A 85 -7.42 4.69 9.34
N GLN A 86 -7.43 5.90 8.76
CA GLN A 86 -8.61 6.75 8.59
C GLN A 86 -9.28 6.56 7.21
N ASN A 87 -8.66 5.81 6.29
CA ASN A 87 -9.20 5.61 4.96
C ASN A 87 -10.56 4.88 5.03
N ARG A 88 -11.58 5.41 4.35
CA ARG A 88 -12.92 4.79 4.28
C ARG A 88 -12.95 3.38 3.68
N TYR A 89 -11.91 3.00 2.93
CA TYR A 89 -11.73 1.68 2.33
C TYR A 89 -10.90 0.74 3.19
N PHE A 90 -10.40 1.22 4.33
CA PHE A 90 -9.73 0.40 5.32
C PHE A 90 -10.79 -0.35 6.15
N SER A 91 -10.71 -1.68 6.14
CA SER A 91 -11.56 -2.49 7.02
C SER A 91 -10.72 -3.06 8.16
N LYS A 92 -11.17 -2.80 9.39
CA LYS A 92 -10.60 -3.38 10.60
C LYS A 92 -10.97 -4.86 10.66
N GLY A 93 -9.96 -5.74 10.73
CA GLY A 93 -10.12 -7.18 10.85
C GLY A 93 -9.81 -7.96 9.57
N GLN A 94 -8.96 -8.97 9.72
CA GLN A 94 -8.73 -10.03 8.74
C GLN A 94 -8.66 -11.39 9.46
N HIS A 95 -9.07 -12.46 8.77
CA HIS A 95 -9.35 -13.78 9.34
C HIS A 95 -8.24 -14.31 10.30
N ARG A 96 -8.68 -14.82 11.47
CA ARG A 96 -7.91 -15.54 12.52
C ARG A 96 -7.27 -14.71 13.64
N GLY A 97 -8.01 -13.76 14.24
CA GLY A 97 -7.80 -13.39 15.64
C GLY A 97 -6.66 -12.41 15.94
N ASN A 98 -6.06 -11.79 14.94
CA ASN A 98 -5.02 -10.80 15.17
C ASN A 98 -5.62 -9.40 15.43
N VAL A 99 -5.23 -8.81 16.56
CA VAL A 99 -5.63 -7.47 16.99
C VAL A 99 -4.76 -6.42 16.30
N GLY A 100 -5.35 -5.31 15.82
CA GLY A 100 -4.61 -4.20 15.20
C GLY A 100 -4.28 -4.39 13.72
N GLU A 101 -4.85 -5.40 13.07
CA GLU A 101 -4.65 -5.67 11.65
C GLU A 101 -5.86 -5.27 10.81
N GLY A 102 -5.58 -4.89 9.57
CA GLY A 102 -6.61 -4.60 8.60
C GLY A 102 -6.18 -4.85 7.17
N GLN A 103 -7.07 -4.46 6.29
CA GLN A 103 -6.91 -4.55 4.85
C GLN A 103 -7.42 -3.27 4.21
N LEU A 104 -6.83 -2.93 3.08
CA LEU A 104 -7.22 -1.80 2.25
C LEU A 104 -7.50 -2.33 0.84
N HIS A 105 -8.58 -1.88 0.22
CA HIS A 105 -8.93 -2.30 -1.13
C HIS A 105 -8.81 -1.14 -2.11
N LEU A 106 -8.03 -1.32 -3.17
CA LEU A 106 -8.02 -0.44 -4.34
C LEU A 106 -8.62 -1.16 -5.51
N THR A 107 -9.62 -0.52 -6.07
CA THR A 107 -10.43 -1.01 -7.17
C THR A 107 -10.43 0.04 -8.26
N ARG A 108 -10.88 -0.35 -9.45
CA ARG A 108 -11.13 0.59 -10.54
C ARG A 108 -12.04 1.77 -10.11
N LYS A 109 -12.96 1.55 -9.16
CA LYS A 109 -13.95 2.55 -8.76
C LYS A 109 -13.38 3.63 -7.83
N ASN A 110 -12.42 3.30 -6.98
CA ASN A 110 -11.90 4.22 -5.95
C ASN A 110 -10.44 4.63 -6.19
N ILE A 111 -9.76 4.11 -7.22
CA ILE A 111 -8.35 4.41 -7.47
C ILE A 111 -8.03 5.90 -7.54
N HIS A 112 -8.92 6.70 -8.11
CA HIS A 112 -8.77 8.15 -8.22
C HIS A 112 -8.72 8.86 -6.86
N GLU A 113 -9.29 8.29 -5.80
CA GLU A 113 -9.20 8.85 -4.43
C GLU A 113 -7.78 8.72 -3.85
N PHE A 114 -6.90 7.95 -4.48
CA PHE A 114 -5.51 7.77 -4.09
C PHE A 114 -4.54 8.64 -4.90
N ASP A 115 -5.00 9.39 -5.91
CA ASP A 115 -4.15 10.18 -6.81
C ASP A 115 -3.24 11.16 -6.05
N GLN A 116 -3.73 11.74 -4.95
CA GLN A 116 -2.95 12.66 -4.10
C GLN A 116 -1.74 12.01 -3.41
N HIS A 117 -1.74 10.68 -3.29
CA HIS A 117 -0.66 9.90 -2.68
C HIS A 117 0.28 9.31 -3.75
N GLU A 118 0.00 9.49 -5.05
CA GLU A 118 0.80 8.88 -6.11
C GLU A 118 2.17 9.55 -6.21
N ALA A 119 3.22 8.73 -6.23
CA ALA A 119 4.59 9.15 -6.31
C ALA A 119 5.26 8.64 -7.59
N LYS A 120 6.06 9.50 -8.22
CA LYS A 120 6.98 9.05 -9.28
C LYS A 120 8.14 8.28 -8.65
N SER A 121 8.67 7.29 -9.36
CA SER A 121 9.80 6.47 -8.88
C SER A 121 11.02 7.30 -8.46
N ASN A 122 11.33 8.37 -9.20
CA ASN A 122 12.42 9.29 -8.89
C ASN A 122 12.09 10.34 -7.80
N GLN A 123 10.88 10.31 -7.24
CA GLN A 123 10.41 11.21 -6.18
C GLN A 123 10.05 10.47 -4.90
N LEU A 124 10.18 9.14 -4.85
CA LEU A 124 9.82 8.32 -3.69
C LEU A 124 10.42 8.82 -2.38
N LEU A 125 11.72 9.15 -2.35
CA LEU A 125 12.37 9.66 -1.14
C LEU A 125 11.70 10.95 -0.63
N LYS A 126 11.35 11.86 -1.54
CA LYS A 126 10.65 13.10 -1.21
C LYS A 126 9.25 12.80 -0.67
N SER A 127 8.49 11.95 -1.37
CA SER A 127 7.12 11.58 -0.97
C SER A 127 7.07 10.85 0.37
N ILE A 128 8.09 10.04 0.69
CA ILE A 128 8.26 9.38 1.99
C ILE A 128 8.41 10.41 3.10
N LYS A 129 9.29 11.40 2.93
CA LYS A 129 9.47 12.48 3.92
C LYS A 129 8.21 13.31 4.10
N GLU A 130 7.55 13.68 3.01
CA GLU A 130 6.27 14.40 3.07
C GLU A 130 5.16 13.58 3.75
N ALA A 131 5.11 12.26 3.54
CA ALA A 131 4.15 11.39 4.22
C ALA A 131 4.45 11.26 5.72
N TYR A 132 5.73 11.23 6.08
CA TYR A 132 6.16 11.27 7.48
C TYR A 132 5.77 12.58 8.17
N ASP A 133 5.89 13.72 7.49
CA ASP A 133 5.42 15.00 8.03
C ASP A 133 3.90 14.98 8.28
N ARG A 134 3.12 14.42 7.33
CA ARG A 134 1.65 14.26 7.48
C ARG A 134 1.26 13.29 8.61
N GLN A 135 2.09 12.29 8.91
CA GLN A 135 1.88 11.36 10.03
C GLN A 135 1.91 12.06 11.40
N HIS A 136 2.55 13.24 11.50
CA HIS A 136 2.78 13.98 12.75
C HIS A 136 2.02 15.31 12.83
N GLN A 137 1.11 15.58 11.90
CA GLN A 137 0.15 16.69 11.95
C GLN A 137 -1.10 16.28 12.73
#